data_AF-A0A656YV24-F1
#
_entry.id   AF-A0A656YV24-F1
#
_cell.length_a   1.000
_cell.length_b   1.000
_cell.length_c   1.000
_cell.angle_alpha   90.00
_cell.angle_beta   90.00
_cell.angle_gamma   90.00
#
_symmetry.space_group_name_H-M   'P 1'
#
loop_
_entity.id
_entity.type
_entity.pdbx_description
1 polymer ?
#
loop_
_entity_poly.entity_id
_entity_poly.type
_entity_poly.pdbx_seq_one_letter_code
_entity_poly.pdbx_strand_id
1 'polypeptide(L)'
;AKIFEDSLPSLLNLVEEVAEDPKDVTLIFDRGCNDEDLIRLIEDKTHCIGKLKRNQDPDELLRTPVDELDHLFTTDKDHEVRGLTNEGEAFGKCRQIVVMWHEGTAAKKKKRLKRYREKAFEVCEDLEERVGKGGPGPDFTAKGIQREMDSLREVEKAIDWSFDEESQSYSWEFNKDEWERLLDEAGKSLLFTSHEGWKAEDIVRAYAGKWRIERNFRLLKGPVPLRPIYHWKDRRIGEHCFLMFILLLVHRFLMEEIRESVLEEYGIGGETVLRLLQELRLVTSKSSDTNEPEFVVEDRGAIENAVIQSLNLERFVPDG
;
A
#
# COMPACT_ATOMS: atom_id res chain seq x y z
N ALA A 1 2.35 -12.56 8.25
CA ALA A 1 3.39 -12.44 9.28
C ALA A 1 4.45 -13.50 9.05
N LYS A 2 4.12 -14.80 9.23
CA LYS A 2 5.02 -15.94 9.01
C LYS A 2 5.95 -15.91 7.78
N ILE A 3 5.42 -15.62 6.57
CA ILE A 3 6.27 -15.56 5.35
C ILE A 3 7.33 -14.45 5.43
N PHE A 4 7.00 -13.30 6.02
CA PHE A 4 7.95 -12.20 6.18
C PHE A 4 9.01 -12.57 7.24
N GLU A 5 8.59 -13.12 8.37
CA GLU A 5 9.49 -13.66 9.41
C GLU A 5 10.48 -14.67 8.82
N ASP A 6 9.98 -15.63 8.03
CA ASP A 6 10.80 -16.67 7.40
C ASP A 6 11.78 -16.12 6.36
N SER A 7 11.44 -15.00 5.70
CA SER A 7 12.23 -14.41 4.61
C SER A 7 13.18 -13.28 5.06
N LEU A 8 12.92 -12.69 6.23
CA LEU A 8 13.66 -11.52 6.72
C LEU A 8 15.18 -11.78 6.86
N PRO A 9 15.65 -12.91 7.42
CA PRO A 9 17.08 -13.18 7.53
C PRO A 9 17.78 -13.16 6.17
N SER A 10 17.17 -13.78 5.15
CA SER A 10 17.71 -13.80 3.78
C SER A 10 17.74 -12.41 3.16
N LEU A 11 16.71 -11.58 3.41
CA LEU A 11 16.68 -10.19 2.95
C LEU A 11 17.77 -9.34 3.60
N LEU A 12 18.00 -9.52 4.90
CA LEU A 12 19.02 -8.78 5.62
C LEU A 12 20.44 -9.21 5.21
N ASN A 13 20.66 -10.50 4.95
CA ASN A 13 21.94 -10.97 4.38
C ASN A 13 22.16 -10.38 2.99
N LEU A 14 21.12 -10.30 2.15
CA LEU A 14 21.23 -9.66 0.85
C LEU A 14 21.63 -8.19 0.99
N VAL A 15 21.03 -7.45 1.93
CA VAL A 15 21.41 -6.04 2.20
C VAL A 15 22.89 -5.94 2.55
N GLU A 16 23.43 -6.85 3.37
CA GLU A 16 24.86 -6.90 3.71
C GLU A 16 25.76 -7.25 2.52
N GLU A 17 25.28 -8.07 1.59
CA GLU A 17 26.05 -8.47 0.41
C GLU A 17 26.08 -7.38 -0.67
N VAL A 18 25.01 -6.58 -0.81
CA VAL A 18 24.85 -5.62 -1.92
C VAL A 18 25.14 -4.17 -1.56
N ALA A 19 25.05 -3.79 -0.28
CA ALA A 19 25.30 -2.41 0.16
C ALA A 19 26.75 -2.25 0.63
N GLU A 20 27.37 -1.10 0.34
CA GLU A 20 28.68 -0.76 0.92
C GLU A 20 28.59 -0.64 2.44
N ASP A 21 27.55 0.04 2.93
CA ASP A 21 27.14 0.04 4.34
C ASP A 21 25.65 -0.35 4.45
N PRO A 22 25.31 -1.44 5.16
CA PRO A 22 23.92 -1.80 5.46
C PRO A 22 23.12 -0.69 6.15
N LYS A 23 23.77 0.24 6.85
CA LYS A 23 23.14 1.39 7.50
C LYS A 23 22.73 2.49 6.51
N ASP A 24 23.20 2.46 5.27
CA ASP A 24 22.69 3.33 4.21
C ASP A 24 21.33 2.86 3.66
N VAL A 25 20.93 1.63 3.98
CA VAL A 25 19.65 1.07 3.59
C VAL A 25 18.61 1.32 4.69
N THR A 26 17.35 1.55 4.29
CA THR A 26 16.22 1.65 5.23
C THR A 26 15.09 0.75 4.78
N LEU A 27 14.69 -0.18 5.64
CA LEU A 27 13.57 -1.07 5.41
C LEU A 27 12.24 -0.40 5.79
N ILE A 28 11.28 -0.43 4.87
CA ILE A 28 9.98 0.23 5.04
C ILE A 28 8.87 -0.81 4.97
N PHE A 29 8.02 -0.88 6.00
CA PHE A 29 6.97 -1.89 6.08
C PHE A 29 5.67 -1.40 6.72
N ASP A 30 4.57 -2.07 6.36
CA ASP A 30 3.25 -1.80 6.94
C ASP A 30 3.06 -2.54 8.26
N ARG A 31 1.97 -2.21 8.97
CA ARG A 31 1.58 -2.74 10.28
C ARG A 31 1.46 -4.28 10.38
N GLY A 32 1.50 -4.98 9.25
CA GLY A 32 1.45 -6.43 9.17
C GLY A 32 2.78 -7.14 9.49
N CYS A 33 3.88 -6.38 9.58
CA CYS A 33 5.21 -6.89 9.94
C CYS A 33 5.66 -6.41 11.33
N ASN A 34 4.71 -5.90 12.13
CA ASN A 34 4.99 -5.40 13.48
C ASN A 34 5.19 -6.56 14.44
N ASP A 35 6.46 -6.90 14.67
CA ASP A 35 6.93 -7.88 15.64
C ASP A 35 8.23 -7.37 16.27
N GLU A 36 8.35 -7.46 17.59
CA GLU A 36 9.46 -6.86 18.33
C GLU A 36 10.80 -7.53 18.03
N ASP A 37 10.82 -8.86 17.91
CA ASP A 37 12.05 -9.61 17.63
C ASP A 37 12.53 -9.35 16.20
N LEU A 38 11.61 -9.28 15.23
CA LEU A 38 11.94 -8.90 13.86
C LEU A 38 12.50 -7.49 13.77
N ILE A 39 11.91 -6.54 14.50
CA ILE A 39 12.36 -5.15 14.48
C ILE A 39 13.76 -5.03 15.08
N ARG A 40 14.05 -5.74 16.18
CA ARG A 40 15.40 -5.81 16.76
C ARG A 40 16.41 -6.34 15.75
N LEU A 41 16.09 -7.43 15.05
CA LEU A 41 16.97 -8.02 14.03
C LEU A 41 17.23 -7.03 12.87
N ILE A 42 16.22 -6.27 12.46
CA ILE A 42 16.39 -5.22 11.44
C ILE A 42 17.31 -4.12 11.96
N GLU A 43 17.05 -3.61 13.16
CA GLU A 43 17.82 -2.53 13.79
C GLU A 43 19.29 -2.88 14.01
N ASP A 44 19.59 -4.15 14.28
CA ASP A 44 20.98 -4.61 14.43
C ASP A 44 21.77 -4.42 13.13
N LYS A 45 21.15 -4.66 11.97
CA LYS A 45 21.83 -4.63 10.67
C LYS A 45 21.66 -3.31 9.91
N THR A 46 20.47 -2.72 9.95
CA THR A 46 20.09 -1.59 9.08
C THR A 46 19.10 -0.67 9.82
N HIS A 47 18.46 0.28 9.13
CA HIS A 47 17.41 1.13 9.69
C HIS A 47 16.02 0.73 9.20
N CYS A 48 14.98 1.19 9.89
CA CYS A 48 13.61 0.96 9.47
C CYS A 48 12.66 2.14 9.70
N ILE A 49 11.58 2.12 8.91
CA ILE A 49 10.37 2.92 9.11
C ILE A 49 9.17 1.99 9.01
N GLY A 50 8.37 1.93 10.06
CA GLY A 50 7.20 1.08 10.12
C GLY A 50 5.95 1.84 10.54
N LYS A 51 4.78 1.27 10.26
CA LYS A 51 3.50 1.82 10.68
C LYS A 51 2.95 1.11 11.90
N LEU A 52 2.62 1.83 12.97
CA LEU A 52 2.00 1.25 14.15
C LEU A 52 0.53 0.91 13.90
N LYS A 53 0.03 -0.13 14.59
CA LYS A 53 -1.40 -0.39 14.70
C LYS A 53 -2.02 0.63 15.66
N ARG A 54 -3.32 0.87 15.52
CA ARG A 54 -4.05 1.80 16.41
C ARG A 54 -4.04 1.38 17.88
N ASN A 55 -3.93 0.09 18.17
CA ASN A 55 -3.81 -0.43 19.53
C ASN A 55 -2.36 -0.43 20.06
N GLN A 56 -1.41 0.04 19.25
CA GLN A 56 0.00 0.26 19.60
C GLN A 56 0.29 1.77 19.65
N ASP A 57 -0.75 2.59 19.83
CA ASP A 57 -0.64 4.04 19.93
C ASP A 57 -0.10 4.41 21.32
N PRO A 58 1.17 4.83 21.44
CA PRO A 58 1.70 5.25 22.72
C PRO A 58 1.07 6.57 23.11
N ASP A 59 0.73 6.73 24.39
CA ASP A 59 0.23 7.99 24.96
C ASP A 59 -0.93 8.65 24.20
N GLU A 60 -1.71 7.85 23.46
CA GLU A 60 -2.86 8.29 22.67
C GLU A 60 -2.52 9.40 21.64
N LEU A 61 -1.32 9.35 21.03
CA LEU A 61 -0.84 10.32 20.04
C LEU A 61 -1.78 10.51 18.84
N LEU A 62 -2.65 9.55 18.51
CA LEU A 62 -3.68 9.76 17.47
C LEU A 62 -4.69 10.86 17.84
N ARG A 63 -4.79 11.24 19.12
CA ARG A 63 -5.66 12.33 19.59
C ARG A 63 -5.09 13.72 19.33
N THR A 64 -3.84 13.87 18.93
CA THR A 64 -3.24 15.17 18.58
C THR A 64 -4.07 15.87 17.49
N PRO A 65 -4.69 17.03 17.76
CA PRO A 65 -5.50 17.75 16.79
C PRO A 65 -4.77 18.01 15.47
N VAL A 66 -5.50 17.98 14.34
CA VAL A 66 -4.89 18.12 12.99
C VAL A 66 -4.26 19.50 12.79
N ASP A 67 -4.77 20.52 13.47
CA ASP A 67 -4.27 21.90 13.48
C ASP A 67 -2.96 22.06 14.26
N GLU A 68 -2.65 21.15 15.18
CA GLU A 68 -1.34 21.07 15.86
C GLU A 68 -0.27 20.36 15.00
N LEU A 69 -0.66 19.71 13.90
CA LEU A 69 0.27 19.05 12.99
C LEU A 69 0.85 20.06 11.98
N ASP A 70 2.17 20.06 11.85
CA ASP A 70 2.86 20.91 10.88
C ASP A 70 2.57 20.46 9.45
N HIS A 71 2.46 21.43 8.54
CA HIS A 71 2.45 21.14 7.11
C HIS A 71 3.78 20.51 6.71
N LEU A 72 3.73 19.32 6.11
CA LEU A 72 4.92 18.64 5.59
C LEU A 72 5.03 18.88 4.08
N PHE A 73 4.01 18.49 3.32
CA PHE A 73 3.97 18.68 1.87
C PHE A 73 2.58 18.51 1.28
N THR A 74 2.43 18.91 0.02
CA THR A 74 1.24 18.62 -0.80
C THR A 74 1.58 17.56 -1.84
N THR A 75 0.71 16.56 -2.00
CA THR A 75 0.85 15.52 -3.02
C THR A 75 0.49 16.03 -4.43
N ASP A 76 0.90 15.31 -5.48
CA ASP A 76 0.52 15.60 -6.87
C ASP A 76 -1.00 15.66 -7.13
N LYS A 77 -1.80 15.09 -6.22
CA LYS A 77 -3.27 15.10 -6.28
C LYS A 77 -3.91 16.24 -5.48
N ASP A 78 -3.11 17.26 -5.12
CA ASP A 78 -3.53 18.40 -4.32
C ASP A 78 -4.16 17.94 -3.00
N HIS A 79 -3.43 17.08 -2.29
CA HIS A 79 -3.79 16.65 -0.94
C HIS A 79 -2.71 17.09 0.02
N GLU A 80 -3.12 17.79 1.07
CA GLU A 80 -2.22 18.17 2.15
C GLU A 80 -1.82 16.95 2.99
N VAL A 81 -0.53 16.90 3.34
CA VAL A 81 0.04 15.97 4.30
C VAL A 81 0.67 16.77 5.43
N ARG A 82 0.23 16.46 6.65
CA ARG A 82 0.73 17.07 7.89
C ARG A 82 1.38 16.03 8.78
N GLY A 83 2.22 16.46 9.70
CA GLY A 83 2.68 15.58 10.76
C GLY A 83 3.51 16.25 11.83
N LEU A 84 3.67 15.54 12.93
CA LEU A 84 4.38 15.99 14.12
C LEU A 84 5.23 14.86 14.66
N THR A 85 6.49 15.16 14.95
CA THR A 85 7.40 14.24 15.64
C THR A 85 7.11 14.23 17.13
N ASN A 86 6.98 13.04 17.68
CA ASN A 86 6.86 12.76 19.10
C ASN A 86 7.86 11.66 19.48
N GLU A 87 7.99 11.41 20.78
CA GLU A 87 8.64 10.23 21.32
C GLU A 87 7.57 9.33 21.94
N GLY A 88 7.79 8.01 21.87
CA GLY A 88 6.90 7.07 22.53
C GLY A 88 7.48 5.66 22.56
N GLU A 89 6.91 4.83 23.44
CA GLU A 89 7.32 3.44 23.55
C GLU A 89 6.72 2.61 22.40
N ALA A 90 7.58 1.97 21.62
CA ALA A 90 7.17 1.01 20.61
C ALA A 90 8.21 -0.12 20.52
N PHE A 91 7.73 -1.36 20.56
CA PHE A 91 8.57 -2.57 20.47
C PHE A 91 9.70 -2.58 21.52
N GLY A 92 9.32 -2.29 22.78
CA GLY A 92 10.21 -2.36 23.94
C GLY A 92 11.29 -1.27 24.03
N LYS A 93 11.20 -0.21 23.21
CA LYS A 93 12.13 0.93 23.23
C LYS A 93 11.39 2.25 23.07
N CYS A 94 11.88 3.31 23.71
CA CYS A 94 11.50 4.68 23.39
C CYS A 94 12.12 5.05 22.03
N ARG A 95 11.30 5.53 21.10
CA ARG A 95 11.73 5.88 19.74
C ARG A 95 10.94 7.05 19.18
N GLN A 96 11.46 7.61 18.09
CA GLN A 96 10.79 8.66 17.35
C GLN A 96 9.53 8.11 16.66
N ILE A 97 8.40 8.78 16.89
CA ILE A 97 7.09 8.47 16.32
C ILE A 97 6.52 9.71 15.66
N VAL A 98 6.17 9.60 14.39
CA VAL A 98 5.52 10.65 13.63
C VAL A 98 4.03 10.37 13.55
N VAL A 99 3.23 11.27 14.13
CA VAL A 99 1.80 11.34 13.84
C VAL A 99 1.67 12.00 12.49
N MET A 100 1.20 11.27 11.48
CA MET A 100 0.94 11.80 10.15
C MET A 100 -0.56 11.91 9.91
N TRP A 101 -0.98 12.95 9.19
CA TRP A 101 -2.34 13.10 8.69
C TRP A 101 -2.31 13.33 7.18
N HIS A 102 -3.17 12.61 6.46
CA HIS A 102 -3.30 12.76 5.01
C HIS A 102 -4.74 13.13 4.64
N GLU A 103 -4.92 14.29 4.00
CA GLU A 103 -6.22 14.87 3.68
C GLU A 103 -7.11 13.95 2.83
N GLY A 104 -6.61 13.47 1.68
CA GLY A 104 -7.38 12.56 0.82
C GLY A 104 -7.81 11.24 1.51
N THR A 105 -6.99 10.71 2.41
CA THR A 105 -7.33 9.53 3.22
C THR A 105 -8.38 9.87 4.27
N ALA A 106 -8.24 11.03 4.93
CA ALA A 106 -9.23 11.56 5.86
C ALA A 106 -10.60 11.71 5.19
N ALA A 107 -10.67 12.37 4.03
CA ALA A 107 -11.91 12.58 3.29
C ALA A 107 -12.61 11.26 2.93
N LYS A 108 -11.85 10.27 2.42
CA LYS A 108 -12.40 8.93 2.11
C LYS A 108 -12.90 8.20 3.36
N LYS A 109 -12.13 8.24 4.44
CA LYS A 109 -12.49 7.59 5.71
C LYS A 109 -13.72 8.25 6.34
N LYS A 110 -13.80 9.59 6.37
CA LYS A 110 -14.98 10.34 6.86
C LYS A 110 -16.24 9.98 6.07
N LYS A 111 -16.17 9.91 4.72
CA LYS A 111 -17.29 9.44 3.89
C LYS A 111 -17.71 8.01 4.23
N ARG A 112 -16.74 7.12 4.45
CA ARG A 112 -17.02 5.74 4.87
C ARG A 112 -17.71 5.69 6.24
N LEU A 113 -17.18 6.41 7.23
CA LEU A 113 -17.76 6.47 8.57
C LEU A 113 -19.20 6.95 8.54
N LYS A 114 -19.53 7.99 7.76
CA LYS A 114 -20.91 8.48 7.61
C LYS A 114 -21.89 7.39 7.15
N ARG A 115 -21.51 6.63 6.12
CA ARG A 115 -22.34 5.49 5.64
C ARG A 115 -22.50 4.40 6.70
N TYR A 116 -21.45 4.11 7.45
CA TYR A 116 -21.52 3.13 8.54
C TYR A 116 -22.35 3.63 9.72
N ARG A 117 -22.37 4.94 9.98
CA ARG A 117 -23.27 5.55 10.96
C ARG A 117 -24.73 5.41 10.51
N GLU A 118 -25.05 5.73 9.27
CA GLU A 118 -26.42 5.53 8.74
C GLU A 118 -26.85 4.07 8.89
N LYS A 119 -26.00 3.13 8.44
CA LYS A 119 -26.23 1.70 8.61
C LYS A 119 -26.39 1.28 10.08
N ALA A 120 -25.62 1.87 10.98
CA ALA A 120 -25.71 1.56 12.40
C ALA A 120 -27.05 1.97 13.00
N PHE A 121 -27.54 3.17 12.69
CA PHE A 121 -28.87 3.60 13.11
C PHE A 121 -29.94 2.65 12.56
N GLU A 122 -29.89 2.31 11.26
CA GLU A 122 -30.83 1.36 10.67
C GLU A 122 -30.84 0.00 11.39
N VAL A 123 -29.66 -0.57 11.66
CA VAL A 123 -29.55 -1.89 12.33
C VAL A 123 -30.00 -1.80 13.79
N CYS A 124 -29.56 -0.79 14.54
CA CYS A 124 -29.88 -0.66 15.95
C CYS A 124 -31.36 -0.34 16.19
N GLU A 125 -31.96 0.55 15.39
CA GLU A 125 -33.40 0.86 15.44
C GLU A 125 -34.25 -0.37 15.05
N ASP A 126 -33.85 -1.13 14.02
CA ASP A 126 -34.53 -2.38 13.64
C ASP A 126 -34.45 -3.44 14.75
N LEU A 127 -33.30 -3.58 15.42
CA LEU A 127 -33.14 -4.49 16.55
C LEU A 127 -34.00 -4.05 17.75
N GLU A 128 -33.99 -2.78 18.10
CA GLU A 128 -34.84 -2.20 19.14
C GLU A 128 -36.33 -2.40 18.83
N GLU A 129 -36.72 -2.34 17.55
CA GLU A 129 -38.09 -2.58 17.14
C GLU A 129 -38.50 -4.06 17.14
N ARG A 130 -37.60 -4.99 16.87
CA ARG A 130 -37.95 -6.41 16.69
C ARG A 130 -37.77 -7.24 17.96
N VAL A 131 -36.77 -6.92 18.78
CA VAL A 131 -36.45 -7.64 20.00
C VAL A 131 -37.60 -7.47 21.02
N GLY A 132 -38.07 -8.57 21.61
CA GLY A 132 -39.15 -8.56 22.61
C GLY A 132 -40.57 -8.34 22.09
N LYS A 133 -40.80 -8.05 20.79
CA LYS A 133 -42.15 -7.80 20.26
C LYS A 133 -42.98 -9.04 19.93
N GLY A 134 -42.38 -10.24 19.96
CA GLY A 134 -43.04 -11.51 19.67
C GLY A 134 -43.43 -11.68 18.20
N GLY A 135 -42.92 -12.72 17.55
CA GLY A 135 -43.20 -13.01 16.14
C GLY A 135 -43.12 -14.50 15.83
N PRO A 136 -43.50 -14.94 14.60
CA PRO A 136 -43.52 -16.36 14.22
C PRO A 136 -42.12 -17.01 14.06
N GLY A 137 -41.04 -16.32 14.45
CA GLY A 137 -39.66 -16.81 14.39
C GLY A 137 -39.12 -17.23 15.77
N PRO A 138 -37.96 -17.90 15.81
CA PRO A 138 -37.27 -18.19 17.07
C PRO A 138 -36.81 -16.89 17.74
N ASP A 139 -36.67 -16.93 19.07
CA ASP A 139 -36.15 -15.84 19.87
C ASP A 139 -34.74 -15.42 19.43
N PHE A 140 -34.40 -14.16 19.71
CA PHE A 140 -33.07 -13.66 19.42
C PHE A 140 -32.05 -14.31 20.36
N THR A 141 -30.86 -14.59 19.82
CA THR A 141 -29.74 -15.14 20.59
C THR A 141 -28.63 -14.12 20.65
N ALA A 142 -27.81 -14.14 21.70
CA ALA A 142 -26.66 -13.25 21.83
C ALA A 142 -25.71 -13.35 20.63
N LYS A 143 -25.52 -14.56 20.08
CA LYS A 143 -24.72 -14.78 18.87
C LYS A 143 -25.37 -14.16 17.62
N GLY A 144 -26.69 -14.14 17.54
CA GLY A 144 -27.42 -13.50 16.44
C GLY A 144 -27.21 -12.00 16.45
N ILE A 145 -27.45 -11.36 17.60
CA ILE A 145 -27.24 -9.92 17.79
C ILE A 145 -25.77 -9.54 17.55
N GLN A 146 -24.82 -10.30 18.12
CA GLN A 146 -23.39 -10.04 17.89
C GLN A 146 -23.02 -10.03 16.41
N ARG A 147 -23.59 -10.91 15.58
CA ARG A 147 -23.31 -10.93 14.14
C ARG A 147 -23.81 -9.68 13.42
N GLU A 148 -24.96 -9.15 13.83
CA GLU A 148 -25.47 -7.88 13.29
C GLU A 148 -24.54 -6.73 13.69
N MET A 149 -24.11 -6.69 14.96
CA MET A 149 -23.19 -5.68 15.48
C MET A 149 -21.78 -5.78 14.91
N ASP A 150 -21.28 -6.98 14.62
CA ASP A 150 -20.00 -7.21 13.91
C ASP A 150 -20.00 -6.54 12.53
N SER A 151 -21.17 -6.38 11.92
CA SER A 151 -21.33 -5.67 10.64
C SER A 151 -21.13 -4.15 10.74
N LEU A 152 -21.04 -3.62 11.97
CA LEU A 152 -20.89 -2.21 12.33
C LEU A 152 -19.50 -1.88 12.90
N ARG A 153 -18.53 -2.81 12.82
CA ARG A 153 -17.16 -2.70 13.39
C ARG A 153 -16.42 -1.38 13.12
N GLU A 154 -16.75 -0.68 12.03
CA GLU A 154 -16.14 0.61 11.68
C GLU A 154 -16.55 1.78 12.60
N VAL A 155 -17.71 1.65 13.26
CA VAL A 155 -18.31 2.66 14.17
C VAL A 155 -18.66 2.07 15.53
N GLU A 156 -18.21 0.84 15.82
CA GLU A 156 -18.48 0.10 17.05
C GLU A 156 -18.22 0.92 18.32
N LYS A 157 -17.12 1.68 18.36
CA LYS A 157 -16.80 2.55 19.52
C LYS A 157 -17.83 3.65 19.78
N ALA A 158 -18.60 4.04 18.78
CA ALA A 158 -19.62 5.08 18.89
C ALA A 158 -21.02 4.52 19.17
N ILE A 159 -21.14 3.20 19.38
CA ILE A 159 -22.41 2.52 19.63
C ILE A 159 -22.25 1.69 20.90
N ASP A 160 -22.82 2.20 21.97
CA ASP A 160 -22.93 1.46 23.23
C ASP A 160 -24.23 0.66 23.17
N TRP A 161 -24.18 -0.66 23.28
CA TRP A 161 -25.36 -1.51 23.19
C TRP A 161 -25.32 -2.65 24.19
N SER A 162 -26.50 -3.15 24.56
CA SER A 162 -26.65 -4.31 25.41
C SER A 162 -27.82 -5.17 24.95
N PHE A 163 -27.70 -6.48 25.18
CA PHE A 163 -28.75 -7.45 24.89
C PHE A 163 -28.84 -8.47 26.01
N ASP A 164 -30.07 -8.68 26.50
CA ASP A 164 -30.41 -9.70 27.48
C ASP A 164 -31.30 -10.77 26.83
N GLU A 165 -30.77 -11.99 26.75
CA GLU A 165 -31.42 -13.10 26.04
C GLU A 165 -32.61 -13.70 26.81
N GLU A 166 -32.63 -13.61 28.16
CA GLU A 166 -33.72 -14.16 28.97
C GLU A 166 -34.97 -13.27 28.93
N SER A 167 -34.77 -11.96 29.08
CA SER A 167 -35.82 -10.95 29.02
C SER A 167 -36.13 -10.48 27.60
N GLN A 168 -35.34 -10.90 26.60
CA GLN A 168 -35.40 -10.44 25.22
C GLN A 168 -35.43 -8.90 25.18
N SER A 169 -34.46 -8.28 25.84
CA SER A 169 -34.33 -6.82 25.95
C SER A 169 -33.07 -6.36 25.22
N TYR A 170 -33.23 -5.42 24.28
CA TYR A 170 -32.12 -4.77 23.58
C TYR A 170 -32.17 -3.27 23.87
N SER A 171 -31.02 -2.66 24.12
CA SER A 171 -30.89 -1.22 24.23
C SER A 171 -29.59 -0.76 23.58
N TRP A 172 -29.60 0.46 23.06
CA TRP A 172 -28.43 1.06 22.46
C TRP A 172 -28.43 2.58 22.64
N GLU A 173 -27.24 3.16 22.65
CA GLU A 173 -27.00 4.60 22.72
C GLU A 173 -25.90 4.99 21.74
N PHE A 174 -26.04 6.16 21.14
CA PHE A 174 -25.04 6.72 20.25
C PHE A 174 -24.10 7.65 21.01
N ASN A 175 -22.82 7.26 21.09
CA ASN A 175 -21.80 8.06 21.75
C ASN A 175 -21.25 9.13 20.81
N LYS A 176 -21.71 10.37 21.00
CA LYS A 176 -21.33 11.51 20.15
C LYS A 176 -19.84 11.86 20.28
N ASP A 177 -19.26 11.74 21.47
CA ASP A 177 -17.86 12.07 21.70
C ASP A 177 -16.94 11.07 20.98
N GLU A 178 -17.24 9.77 21.07
CA GLU A 178 -16.53 8.73 20.32
C GLU A 178 -16.70 8.89 18.81
N TRP A 179 -17.87 9.32 18.35
CA TRP A 179 -18.08 9.66 16.94
C TRP A 179 -17.20 10.83 16.47
N GLU A 180 -17.12 11.91 17.25
CA GLU A 180 -16.26 13.04 16.95
C GLU A 180 -14.78 12.64 16.96
N ARG A 181 -14.37 11.78 17.91
CA ARG A 181 -13.02 11.18 17.94
C ARG A 181 -12.72 10.37 16.68
N LEU A 182 -13.64 9.49 16.24
CA LEU A 182 -13.46 8.72 15.00
C LEU A 182 -13.30 9.60 13.77
N LEU A 183 -14.00 10.74 13.72
CA LEU A 183 -13.88 11.71 12.64
C LEU A 183 -12.55 12.48 12.70
N ASP A 184 -12.10 12.87 13.89
CA ASP A 184 -10.85 13.60 14.08
C ASP A 184 -9.64 12.73 13.74
N GLU A 185 -9.61 11.49 14.21
CA GLU A 185 -8.54 10.53 13.88
C GLU A 185 -8.57 10.04 12.41
N ALA A 186 -9.58 10.43 11.64
CA ALA A 186 -9.72 9.99 10.25
C ALA A 186 -8.56 10.53 9.40
N GLY A 187 -7.82 9.60 8.78
CA GLY A 187 -6.65 9.93 7.98
C GLY A 187 -5.36 10.07 8.77
N LYS A 188 -5.41 9.96 10.10
CA LYS A 188 -4.20 9.89 10.94
C LYS A 188 -3.56 8.50 10.90
N SER A 189 -2.24 8.45 11.05
CA SER A 189 -1.45 7.23 11.15
C SER A 189 -0.18 7.50 11.95
N LEU A 190 0.33 6.47 12.61
CA LEU A 190 1.56 6.57 13.39
C LEU A 190 2.66 5.83 12.64
N LEU A 191 3.76 6.54 12.38
CA LEU A 191 4.97 5.96 11.82
C LEU A 191 6.04 5.96 12.90
N PHE A 192 6.72 4.85 13.10
CA PHE A 192 7.92 4.80 13.93
C PHE A 192 9.14 4.67 13.04
N THR A 193 10.29 5.11 13.54
CA THR A 193 11.57 4.89 12.87
C THR A 193 12.65 4.46 13.86
N SER A 194 13.67 3.78 13.34
CA SER A 194 14.93 3.54 14.06
C SER A 194 16.03 4.55 13.70
N HIS A 195 15.72 5.54 12.86
CA HIS A 195 16.60 6.67 12.63
C HIS A 195 16.50 7.67 13.78
N GLU A 196 17.64 8.19 14.21
CA GLU A 196 17.69 9.27 15.18
C GLU A 196 17.76 10.61 14.45
N GLY A 197 16.86 11.54 14.80
CA GLY A 197 16.92 12.93 14.32
C GLY A 197 16.42 13.16 12.89
N TRP A 198 15.81 12.16 12.23
CA TRP A 198 15.15 12.38 10.95
C TRP A 198 13.97 13.34 11.10
N LYS A 199 13.74 14.21 10.10
CA LYS A 199 12.59 15.10 10.13
C LYS A 199 11.31 14.32 9.86
N ALA A 200 10.19 14.79 10.41
CA ALA A 200 8.86 14.21 10.15
C ALA A 200 8.58 14.10 8.64
N GLU A 201 8.93 15.12 7.87
CA GLU A 201 8.77 15.13 6.42
C GLU A 201 9.52 13.99 5.73
N ASP A 202 10.79 13.76 6.08
CA ASP A 202 11.62 12.72 5.48
C ASP A 202 11.07 11.32 5.78
N ILE A 203 10.65 11.09 7.03
CA ILE A 203 10.02 9.82 7.46
C ILE A 203 8.73 9.57 6.68
N VAL A 204 7.86 10.58 6.59
CA VAL A 204 6.57 10.46 5.91
C VAL A 204 6.76 10.30 4.40
N ARG A 205 7.72 10.98 3.77
CA ARG A 205 8.03 10.83 2.35
C ARG A 205 8.62 9.46 2.04
N ALA A 206 9.56 8.97 2.85
CA ALA A 206 10.11 7.63 2.72
C ALA A 206 8.99 6.58 2.82
N TYR A 207 8.14 6.68 3.84
CA TYR A 207 7.00 5.78 4.01
C TYR A 207 6.00 5.88 2.84
N ALA A 208 5.66 7.09 2.41
CA ALA A 208 4.78 7.31 1.27
C ALA A 208 5.37 6.66 0.01
N GLY A 209 6.69 6.78 -0.21
CA GLY A 209 7.43 6.20 -1.34
C GLY A 209 7.21 4.70 -1.56
N LYS A 210 6.71 3.96 -0.57
CA LYS A 210 6.22 2.57 -0.72
C LYS A 210 5.24 2.42 -1.90
N TRP A 211 4.46 3.44 -2.24
CA TRP A 211 3.54 3.40 -3.39
C TRP A 211 4.27 3.11 -4.71
N ARG A 212 5.56 3.47 -4.84
CA ARG A 212 6.38 3.17 -6.02
C ARG A 212 6.56 1.66 -6.20
N ILE A 213 6.76 0.94 -5.09
CA ILE A 213 6.81 -0.53 -5.10
C ILE A 213 5.44 -1.12 -5.44
N GLU A 214 4.36 -0.58 -4.88
CA GLU A 214 2.99 -1.00 -5.23
C GLU A 214 2.65 -0.74 -6.70
N ARG A 215 3.19 0.33 -7.31
CA ARG A 215 3.10 0.59 -8.75
C ARG A 215 3.81 -0.47 -9.56
N ASN A 216 5.00 -0.90 -9.17
CA ASN A 216 5.70 -1.99 -9.88
C ASN A 216 4.87 -3.28 -9.86
N PHE A 217 4.22 -3.60 -8.74
CA PHE A 217 3.33 -4.77 -8.66
C PHE A 217 2.02 -4.63 -9.45
N ARG A 218 1.62 -3.42 -9.88
CA ARG A 218 0.48 -3.26 -10.80
C ARG A 218 0.76 -3.82 -12.19
N LEU A 219 2.02 -3.82 -12.64
CA LEU A 219 2.42 -4.47 -13.89
C LEU A 219 2.01 -5.94 -13.91
N LEU A 220 2.19 -6.64 -12.77
CA LEU A 220 1.80 -8.04 -12.58
C LEU A 220 0.28 -8.29 -12.57
N LYS A 221 -0.53 -7.24 -12.55
CA LYS A 221 -1.99 -7.32 -12.63
C LYS A 221 -2.52 -6.84 -13.99
N GLY A 222 -1.65 -6.29 -14.84
CA GLY A 222 -2.04 -5.63 -16.07
C GLY A 222 -1.24 -6.18 -17.26
N PRO A 223 -0.36 -5.38 -17.91
CA PRO A 223 0.25 -5.75 -19.20
C PRO A 223 1.08 -7.03 -19.20
N VAL A 224 1.64 -7.42 -18.04
CA VAL A 224 2.33 -8.71 -17.89
C VAL A 224 1.80 -9.43 -16.66
N PRO A 225 0.64 -10.10 -16.80
CA PRO A 225 -0.07 -10.57 -15.64
C PRO A 225 0.59 -11.83 -15.07
N LEU A 226 0.84 -11.84 -13.75
CA LEU A 226 1.32 -13.03 -13.03
C LEU A 226 0.31 -14.20 -13.13
N ARG A 227 -0.97 -13.87 -13.31
CA ARG A 227 -2.09 -14.81 -13.38
C ARG A 227 -2.73 -14.80 -14.77
N PRO A 228 -3.35 -15.90 -15.21
CA PRO A 228 -3.49 -17.19 -14.49
C PRO A 228 -2.20 -18.01 -14.43
N ILE A 229 -2.01 -18.73 -13.33
CA ILE A 229 -0.90 -19.68 -13.16
C ILE A 229 -1.43 -21.06 -13.56
N TYR A 230 -0.97 -21.57 -14.69
CA TYR A 230 -1.39 -22.88 -15.22
C TYR A 230 -0.56 -24.06 -14.68
N HIS A 231 0.32 -23.81 -13.71
CA HIS A 231 1.15 -24.82 -13.08
C HIS A 231 0.52 -25.34 -11.79
N TRP A 232 0.57 -26.65 -11.59
CA TRP A 232 0.02 -27.32 -10.40
C TRP A 232 1.08 -27.80 -9.40
N LYS A 233 2.36 -27.81 -9.78
CA LYS A 233 3.46 -28.18 -8.87
C LYS A 233 4.04 -26.91 -8.23
N ASP A 234 4.16 -26.89 -6.92
CA ASP A 234 4.71 -25.76 -6.15
C ASP A 234 6.03 -25.24 -6.71
N ARG A 235 6.95 -26.15 -7.08
CA ARG A 235 8.21 -25.77 -7.72
C ARG A 235 8.02 -25.00 -9.03
N ARG A 236 7.11 -25.45 -9.90
CA ARG A 236 6.82 -24.77 -11.18
C ARG A 236 6.14 -23.42 -10.95
N ILE A 237 5.30 -23.32 -9.93
CA ILE A 237 4.71 -22.05 -9.49
C ILE A 237 5.82 -21.10 -9.04
N GLY A 238 6.78 -21.58 -8.25
CA GLY A 238 7.96 -20.82 -7.82
C GLY A 238 8.82 -20.33 -9.00
N GLU A 239 9.13 -21.22 -9.95
CA GLU A 239 9.88 -20.87 -11.18
C GLU A 239 9.16 -19.78 -12.00
N HIS A 240 7.84 -19.87 -12.15
CA HIS A 240 7.03 -18.84 -12.82
C HIS A 240 7.08 -17.50 -12.08
N CYS A 241 6.88 -17.50 -10.76
CA CYS A 241 7.00 -16.29 -9.94
C CYS A 241 8.40 -15.66 -10.04
N PHE A 242 9.46 -16.47 -10.08
CA PHE A 242 10.83 -15.99 -10.25
C PHE A 242 11.04 -15.31 -11.60
N LEU A 243 10.57 -15.91 -12.71
CA LEU A 243 10.65 -15.27 -14.03
C LEU A 243 9.89 -13.94 -14.08
N MET A 244 8.71 -13.87 -13.45
CA MET A 244 7.96 -12.61 -13.35
C MET A 244 8.69 -11.55 -12.52
N PHE A 245 9.41 -11.97 -11.47
CA PHE A 245 10.25 -11.06 -10.69
C PHE A 245 11.43 -10.53 -11.52
N ILE A 246 12.14 -11.38 -12.27
CA ILE A 246 13.20 -10.95 -13.19
C ILE A 246 12.67 -9.96 -14.22
N LEU A 247 11.50 -10.23 -14.79
CA LEU A 247 10.87 -9.31 -15.74
C LEU A 247 10.57 -7.95 -15.10
N LEU A 248 10.08 -7.91 -13.85
CA LEU A 248 9.87 -6.66 -13.13
C LEU A 248 11.18 -5.88 -12.91
N LEU A 249 12.27 -6.58 -12.59
CA LEU A 249 13.58 -5.96 -12.43
C LEU A 249 14.08 -5.36 -13.75
N VAL A 250 14.03 -6.13 -14.84
CA VAL A 250 14.41 -5.67 -16.18
C VAL A 250 13.56 -4.47 -16.59
N HIS A 251 12.24 -4.56 -16.43
CA HIS A 251 11.35 -3.44 -16.71
C HIS A 251 11.73 -2.20 -15.91
N ARG A 252 11.98 -2.33 -14.59
CA ARG A 252 12.36 -1.20 -13.75
C ARG A 252 13.68 -0.57 -14.20
N PHE A 253 14.66 -1.38 -14.53
CA PHE A 253 15.93 -0.92 -15.08
C PHE A 253 15.73 -0.15 -16.39
N LEU A 254 14.98 -0.71 -17.34
CA LEU A 254 14.70 -0.01 -18.60
C LEU A 254 13.96 1.32 -18.40
N MET A 255 13.02 1.40 -17.44
CA MET A 255 12.32 2.65 -17.13
C MET A 255 13.22 3.69 -16.46
N GLU A 256 14.29 3.25 -15.78
CA GLU A 256 15.33 4.12 -15.22
C GLU A 256 16.14 4.76 -16.35
N GLU A 257 16.61 3.94 -17.29
CA GLU A 257 17.45 4.36 -18.41
C GLU A 257 16.78 5.40 -19.32
N ILE A 258 15.44 5.31 -19.48
CA ILE A 258 14.66 6.21 -20.34
C ILE A 258 13.92 7.31 -19.56
N ARG A 259 14.19 7.47 -18.26
CA ARG A 259 13.38 8.35 -17.41
C ARG A 259 13.33 9.77 -17.95
N GLU A 260 14.49 10.40 -18.11
CA GLU A 260 14.56 11.80 -18.50
C GLU A 260 14.16 11.96 -19.98
N SER A 261 14.74 11.17 -20.87
CA SER A 261 14.57 11.26 -22.32
C SER A 261 13.20 10.83 -22.86
N VAL A 262 12.41 10.09 -22.07
CA VAL A 262 11.11 9.58 -22.52
C VAL A 262 10.01 9.87 -21.51
N LEU A 263 10.17 9.41 -20.25
CA LEU A 263 9.07 9.48 -19.29
C LEU A 263 8.74 10.91 -18.90
N GLU A 264 9.77 11.72 -18.60
CA GLU A 264 9.62 13.10 -18.20
C GLU A 264 9.37 14.01 -19.40
N GLU A 265 10.14 13.86 -20.49
CA GLU A 265 9.97 14.66 -21.70
C GLU A 265 8.56 14.56 -22.30
N TYR A 266 8.01 13.34 -22.39
CA TYR A 266 6.69 13.11 -22.99
C TYR A 266 5.56 13.00 -21.96
N GLY A 267 5.88 13.07 -20.66
CA GLY A 267 4.89 12.97 -19.58
C GLY A 267 4.15 11.64 -19.53
N ILE A 268 4.77 10.54 -19.96
CA ILE A 268 4.15 9.20 -20.03
C ILE A 268 4.61 8.28 -18.90
N GLY A 269 3.74 7.32 -18.53
CA GLY A 269 4.07 6.30 -17.54
C GLY A 269 4.75 5.08 -18.15
N GLY A 270 5.58 4.38 -17.37
CA GLY A 270 6.24 3.16 -17.84
C GLY A 270 5.30 2.04 -18.35
N GLU A 271 4.07 1.95 -17.83
CA GLU A 271 3.03 1.06 -18.37
C GLU A 271 2.63 1.38 -19.82
N THR A 272 2.73 2.65 -20.21
CA THR A 272 2.50 3.08 -21.60
C THR A 272 3.68 2.68 -22.46
N VAL A 273 4.91 2.94 -22.01
CA VAL A 273 6.12 2.51 -22.74
C VAL A 273 6.14 1.00 -22.97
N LEU A 274 5.78 0.21 -21.97
CA LEU A 274 5.71 -1.24 -22.12
C LEU A 274 4.71 -1.68 -23.20
N ARG A 275 3.56 -0.99 -23.32
CA ARG A 275 2.59 -1.25 -24.40
C ARG A 275 3.17 -0.87 -25.77
N LEU A 276 3.86 0.26 -25.86
CA LEU A 276 4.56 0.66 -27.09
C LEU A 276 5.61 -0.39 -27.49
N LEU A 277 6.42 -0.85 -26.53
CA LEU A 277 7.41 -1.92 -26.76
C LEU A 277 6.78 -3.24 -27.20
N GLN A 278 5.59 -3.60 -26.70
CA GLN A 278 4.86 -4.79 -27.13
C GLN A 278 4.34 -4.68 -28.57
N GLU A 279 4.15 -3.46 -29.06
CA GLU A 279 3.64 -3.17 -30.40
C GLU A 279 4.74 -2.97 -31.45
N LEU A 280 6.00 -2.81 -31.01
CA LEU A 280 7.17 -2.74 -31.89
C LEU A 280 7.29 -4.03 -32.71
N ARG A 281 7.32 -3.88 -34.03
CA ARG A 281 7.49 -4.98 -34.98
C ARG A 281 8.75 -4.75 -35.80
N LEU A 282 9.54 -5.82 -35.92
CA LEU A 282 10.59 -5.91 -36.92
C LEU A 282 9.93 -6.31 -38.24
N VAL A 283 10.04 -5.46 -39.26
CA VAL A 283 9.52 -5.73 -40.60
C VAL A 283 10.67 -6.23 -41.47
N THR A 284 10.42 -7.30 -42.23
CA THR A 284 11.33 -7.79 -43.26
C THR A 284 10.86 -7.33 -44.62
N SER A 285 11.68 -6.54 -45.31
CA SER A 285 11.51 -6.22 -46.72
C SER A 285 12.51 -7.00 -47.55
N LYS A 286 12.10 -7.32 -48.78
CA LYS A 286 12.99 -7.87 -49.80
C LYS A 286 12.92 -6.95 -51.00
N SER A 287 14.02 -6.27 -51.30
CA SER A 287 14.13 -5.46 -52.51
C SER A 287 14.13 -6.38 -53.75
N SER A 288 13.58 -5.91 -54.88
CA SER A 288 13.66 -6.64 -56.15
C SER A 288 15.09 -6.76 -56.69
N ASP A 289 15.98 -5.87 -56.23
CA ASP A 289 17.31 -5.67 -56.80
C ASP A 289 18.42 -6.45 -56.05
N THR A 290 18.17 -6.83 -54.80
CA THR A 290 19.09 -7.61 -53.96
C THR A 290 18.35 -8.79 -53.31
N ASN A 291 18.95 -9.98 -53.34
CA ASN A 291 18.31 -11.19 -52.83
C ASN A 291 18.42 -11.33 -51.29
N GLU A 292 18.94 -10.29 -50.62
CA GLU A 292 19.21 -10.23 -49.18
C GLU A 292 18.01 -9.61 -48.45
N PRO A 293 17.63 -10.14 -47.27
CA PRO A 293 16.55 -9.59 -46.46
C PRO A 293 16.99 -8.31 -45.76
N GLU A 294 16.20 -7.24 -45.90
CA GLU A 294 16.40 -6.00 -45.16
C GLU A 294 15.47 -5.99 -43.94
N PHE A 295 16.02 -5.75 -42.76
CA PHE A 295 15.28 -5.69 -41.51
C PHE A 295 15.15 -4.23 -41.05
N VAL A 296 13.92 -3.76 -40.88
CA VAL A 296 13.65 -2.39 -40.44
C VAL A 296 12.68 -2.42 -39.26
N VAL A 297 12.94 -1.63 -38.22
CA VAL A 297 11.98 -1.42 -37.13
C VAL A 297 10.91 -0.47 -37.64
N GLU A 298 9.64 -0.84 -37.49
CA GLU A 298 8.52 -0.02 -37.92
C GLU A 298 8.56 1.38 -37.26
N ASP A 299 8.62 2.45 -38.06
CA ASP A 299 8.55 3.83 -37.58
C ASP A 299 7.13 4.14 -37.10
N ARG A 300 6.97 4.40 -35.80
CA ARG A 300 5.67 4.58 -35.15
C ARG A 300 5.45 5.91 -34.48
N GLY A 301 6.45 6.80 -34.46
CA GLY A 301 6.31 8.13 -33.88
C GLY A 301 7.48 8.56 -32.99
N ALA A 302 7.38 9.78 -32.48
CA ALA A 302 8.45 10.42 -31.71
C ALA A 302 8.80 9.66 -30.42
N ILE A 303 7.80 9.10 -29.72
CA ILE A 303 8.01 8.40 -28.45
C ILE A 303 8.72 7.06 -28.69
N GLU A 304 8.27 6.28 -29.68
CA GLU A 304 8.85 5.00 -30.03
C GLU A 304 10.30 5.16 -30.49
N ASN A 305 10.57 6.16 -31.33
CA ASN A 305 11.92 6.46 -31.78
C ASN A 305 12.82 6.91 -30.60
N ALA A 306 12.30 7.73 -29.69
CA ALA A 306 13.03 8.12 -28.48
C ALA A 306 13.35 6.91 -27.59
N VAL A 307 12.43 5.94 -27.47
CA VAL A 307 12.66 4.69 -26.74
C VAL A 307 13.72 3.81 -27.43
N ILE A 308 13.60 3.63 -28.76
CA ILE A 308 14.56 2.84 -29.56
C ILE A 308 15.97 3.42 -29.43
N GLN A 309 16.10 4.74 -29.54
CA GLN A 309 17.37 5.43 -29.44
C GLN A 309 17.94 5.37 -28.01
N SER A 310 17.13 5.69 -26.99
CA SER A 310 17.58 5.71 -25.59
C SER A 310 18.03 4.33 -25.11
N LEU A 311 17.33 3.27 -25.52
CA LEU A 311 17.67 1.89 -25.18
C LEU A 311 18.66 1.25 -26.17
N ASN A 312 19.10 2.00 -27.20
CA ASN A 312 19.96 1.52 -28.27
C ASN A 312 19.47 0.17 -28.85
N LEU A 313 18.18 0.09 -29.19
CA LEU A 313 17.56 -1.14 -29.68
C LEU A 313 17.96 -1.47 -31.12
N GLU A 314 18.44 -0.48 -31.88
CA GLU A 314 18.92 -0.65 -33.26
C GLU A 314 20.04 -1.70 -33.37
N ARG A 315 20.87 -1.85 -32.33
CA ARG A 315 21.93 -2.87 -32.29
C ARG A 315 21.44 -4.31 -32.41
N PHE A 316 20.14 -4.54 -32.21
CA PHE A 316 19.51 -5.86 -32.31
C PHE A 316 18.84 -6.10 -33.66
N VAL A 317 18.82 -5.10 -34.55
CA VAL A 317 18.41 -5.27 -35.93
C VAL A 317 19.50 -6.07 -36.63
N PRO A 318 19.19 -7.25 -37.22
CA PRO A 318 20.19 -8.04 -37.92
C PRO A 318 20.76 -7.27 -39.10
N ASP A 319 22.08 -7.35 -39.29
CA ASP A 319 22.70 -6.98 -40.56
C ASP A 319 22.17 -7.94 -41.64
N GLY A 320 21.68 -7.37 -42.75
CA GLY A 320 21.08 -8.11 -43.89
C GLY A 320 22.07 -8.98 -44.64
#